data_AF-A0AAW0QLJ4-F1
#
_entry.id   AF-A0AAW0QLJ4-F1
#
_cell.length_a   1.000
_cell.length_b   1.000
_cell.length_c   1.000
_cell.angle_alpha   90.00
_cell.angle_beta   90.00
_cell.angle_gamma   90.00
#
_symmetry.space_group_name_H-M   'P 1'
#
loop_
_entity.id
_entity.type
_entity.pdbx_description
1 polymer ?
#
loop_
_entity_poly.entity_id
_entity_poly.type
_entity_poly.pdbx_seq_one_letter_code
_entity_poly.pdbx_strand_id
1 'polypeptide(L)'
;MGGDKAGASKVLQGSAKAFELGHRYLWVDSCCIDKKSSAELTEAINSMYTWYWNAEICLAYLSDVRSVDTLLGSLWFSRGWTLQELVAPRNLHFYSATWADLGSRESWAKQISQATRISLEILQQQQDAPKGMSYSTRQLLDSYSTHKKMSWAAKRITTRTEDLAYCMIGIFGVSMPLIYGEGKAKAFRRLQEEVLKRSYDQSILVHISANPRVHF
;
A
#
# COMPACT_ATOMS: atom_id res chain seq x y z
N MET A 1 -4.53 -26.90 16.39
CA MET A 1 -5.87 -26.27 16.18
C MET A 1 -5.96 -24.95 16.95
N GLY A 2 -5.37 -23.87 16.45
CA GLY A 2 -5.37 -22.57 17.18
C GLY A 2 -5.11 -21.32 16.33
N GLY A 3 -5.04 -21.43 14.99
CA GLY A 3 -4.59 -20.33 14.12
C GLY A 3 -5.68 -19.42 13.55
N ASP A 4 -6.96 -19.77 13.65
CA ASP A 4 -8.00 -19.18 12.78
C ASP A 4 -9.01 -18.26 13.49
N LYS A 5 -9.07 -18.29 14.83
CA LYS A 5 -10.06 -17.50 15.59
C LYS A 5 -9.79 -16.00 15.53
N ALA A 6 -8.52 -15.59 15.57
CA ALA A 6 -8.14 -14.18 15.54
C ALA A 6 -8.40 -13.56 14.15
N GLY A 7 -8.09 -14.29 13.07
CA GLY A 7 -8.35 -13.87 11.69
C GLY A 7 -9.85 -13.74 11.42
N ALA A 8 -10.63 -14.76 11.78
CA ALA A 8 -12.09 -14.74 11.63
C ALA A 8 -12.73 -13.59 12.44
N SER A 9 -12.30 -13.37 13.68
CA SER A 9 -12.78 -12.27 14.52
C SER A 9 -12.52 -10.90 13.88
N LYS A 10 -11.32 -10.68 13.34
CA LYS A 10 -10.97 -9.43 12.61
C LYS A 10 -11.93 -9.20 11.45
N VAL A 11 -12.21 -10.22 10.64
CA VAL A 11 -13.12 -10.08 9.48
C VAL A 11 -14.54 -9.77 9.93
N LEU A 12 -15.06 -10.46 10.95
CA LEU A 12 -16.41 -10.21 11.48
C LEU A 12 -16.56 -8.79 12.02
N GLN A 13 -15.60 -8.33 12.82
CA GLN A 13 -15.62 -6.96 13.37
C GLN A 13 -15.46 -5.91 12.27
N GLY A 14 -14.61 -6.18 11.27
CA GLY A 14 -14.48 -5.31 10.10
C GLY A 14 -15.75 -5.22 9.27
N SER A 15 -16.45 -6.34 9.07
CA SER A 15 -17.75 -6.37 8.39
C SER A 15 -18.80 -5.58 9.17
N ALA A 16 -18.83 -5.72 10.50
CA ALA A 16 -19.72 -4.93 11.36
C ALA A 16 -19.42 -3.42 11.23
N LYS A 17 -18.13 -3.03 11.23
CA LYS A 17 -17.73 -1.63 11.06
C LYS A 17 -18.09 -1.10 9.67
N ALA A 18 -17.88 -1.88 8.61
CA ALA A 18 -18.28 -1.50 7.25
C ALA A 18 -19.80 -1.30 7.13
N PHE A 19 -20.59 -2.17 7.78
CA PHE A 19 -22.05 -2.06 7.82
C PHE A 19 -22.52 -0.82 8.59
N GLU A 20 -21.90 -0.51 9.74
CA GLU A 20 -22.15 0.73 10.51
C GLU A 20 -21.90 2.00 9.66
N LEU A 21 -20.91 1.95 8.77
CA LEU A 21 -20.59 3.02 7.84
C LEU A 21 -21.47 3.03 6.57
N GLY A 22 -22.44 2.11 6.47
CA GLY A 22 -23.42 2.06 5.37
C GLY A 22 -23.00 1.20 4.18
N HIS A 23 -21.92 0.41 4.27
CA HIS A 23 -21.45 -0.43 3.16
C HIS A 23 -21.93 -1.88 3.29
N ARG A 24 -22.47 -2.42 2.20
CA ARG A 24 -23.00 -3.79 2.14
C ARG A 24 -21.93 -4.86 1.91
N TYR A 25 -20.80 -4.49 1.30
CA TYR A 25 -19.75 -5.41 0.90
C TYR A 25 -18.42 -4.97 1.50
N LEU A 26 -17.64 -5.95 1.95
CA LEU A 26 -16.27 -5.76 2.43
C LEU A 26 -15.35 -6.69 1.63
N TRP A 27 -14.29 -6.12 1.07
CA TRP A 27 -13.22 -6.88 0.44
C TRP A 27 -12.04 -7.03 1.41
N VAL A 28 -11.51 -8.25 1.53
CA VAL A 28 -10.34 -8.56 2.36
C VAL A 28 -9.45 -9.53 1.61
N ASP A 29 -8.17 -9.19 1.43
CA ASP A 29 -7.20 -9.97 0.66
C ASP A 29 -7.12 -11.46 1.09
N SER A 30 -7.22 -11.73 2.39
CA SER A 30 -7.16 -13.08 2.94
C SER A 30 -8.40 -13.93 2.67
N CYS A 31 -9.51 -13.30 2.30
CA CYS A 31 -10.80 -13.97 2.06
C CYS A 31 -11.19 -13.95 0.58
N CYS A 32 -10.80 -12.91 -0.15
CA CYS A 32 -11.26 -12.62 -1.50
C CYS A 32 -10.24 -12.96 -2.59
N ILE A 33 -9.04 -13.40 -2.23
CA ILE A 33 -8.02 -13.87 -3.19
C ILE A 33 -7.73 -15.34 -2.92
N ASP A 34 -7.93 -16.19 -3.91
CA ASP A 34 -7.41 -17.55 -3.87
C ASP A 34 -5.89 -17.55 -4.05
N LYS A 35 -5.18 -17.56 -2.92
CA LYS A 35 -3.71 -17.62 -2.88
C LYS A 35 -3.14 -18.96 -3.37
N LYS A 36 -3.98 -19.97 -3.65
CA LYS A 36 -3.56 -21.25 -4.25
C LYS A 36 -3.54 -21.20 -5.76
N SER A 37 -4.31 -20.32 -6.38
CA SER A 37 -4.29 -20.06 -7.82
C SER A 37 -3.23 -19.01 -8.13
N SER A 38 -2.12 -19.42 -8.76
CA SER A 38 -1.04 -18.49 -9.13
C SER A 38 -1.50 -17.43 -10.15
N ALA A 39 -2.44 -17.80 -11.02
CA ALA A 39 -3.06 -16.89 -11.99
C ALA A 39 -3.90 -15.83 -11.28
N GLU A 40 -4.79 -16.24 -10.37
CA GLU A 40 -5.63 -15.32 -9.61
C GLU A 40 -4.80 -14.42 -8.69
N LEU A 41 -3.80 -14.99 -7.99
CA LEU A 41 -2.89 -14.21 -7.15
C LEU A 41 -2.17 -13.12 -7.97
N THR A 42 -1.73 -13.46 -9.19
CA THR A 42 -1.07 -12.51 -10.09
C THR A 42 -2.03 -11.43 -10.55
N GLU A 43 -3.23 -11.80 -10.98
CA GLU A 43 -4.27 -10.84 -11.38
C GLU A 43 -4.63 -9.90 -10.23
N ALA A 44 -4.84 -10.47 -9.04
CA ALA A 44 -5.20 -9.72 -7.86
C ALA A 44 -4.14 -8.70 -7.47
N ILE A 45 -2.88 -9.11 -7.40
CA ILE A 45 -1.78 -8.20 -7.01
C ILE A 45 -1.59 -7.07 -8.03
N ASN A 46 -1.74 -7.36 -9.33
CA ASN A 46 -1.67 -6.31 -10.36
C ASN A 46 -2.90 -5.38 -10.33
N SER A 47 -3.99 -5.78 -9.65
CA SER A 47 -5.25 -5.02 -9.54
C SER A 47 -5.45 -4.33 -8.19
N MET A 48 -4.71 -4.72 -7.14
CA MET A 48 -4.91 -4.24 -5.76
C MET A 48 -4.92 -2.73 -5.63
N TYR A 49 -4.01 -2.01 -6.29
CA TYR A 49 -3.99 -0.55 -6.29
C TYR A 49 -5.32 0.02 -6.80
N THR A 50 -5.82 -0.50 -7.92
CA THR A 50 -7.08 -0.07 -8.54
C THR A 50 -8.27 -0.38 -7.65
N TRP A 51 -8.25 -1.51 -6.94
CA TRP A 51 -9.31 -1.85 -5.98
C TRP A 51 -9.32 -0.88 -4.80
N TYR A 52 -8.16 -0.57 -4.21
CA TYR A 52 -8.06 0.44 -3.15
C TYR A 52 -8.47 1.84 -3.61
N TRP A 53 -8.07 2.23 -4.82
CA TRP A 53 -8.44 3.52 -5.43
C TRP A 53 -9.96 3.68 -5.60
N ASN A 54 -10.61 2.63 -6.08
CA ASN A 54 -12.04 2.63 -6.37
C ASN A 54 -12.92 2.32 -5.15
N ALA A 55 -12.34 1.84 -4.05
CA ALA A 55 -13.07 1.68 -2.80
C ALA A 55 -13.67 3.02 -2.35
N GLU A 56 -14.89 2.96 -1.82
CA GLU A 56 -15.54 4.13 -1.24
C GLU A 56 -14.83 4.57 0.06
N ILE A 57 -14.43 3.58 0.86
CA ILE A 57 -13.60 3.73 2.05
C ILE A 57 -12.69 2.51 2.20
N CYS A 58 -11.47 2.74 2.71
CA CYS A 58 -10.57 1.69 3.18
C CYS A 58 -10.44 1.76 4.71
N LEU A 59 -10.49 0.59 5.36
CA LEU A 59 -10.34 0.46 6.81
C LEU A 59 -9.00 -0.21 7.13
N ALA A 60 -8.05 0.55 7.66
CA ALA A 60 -6.77 0.03 8.12
C ALA A 60 -6.88 -0.40 9.59
N TYR A 61 -6.86 -1.72 9.84
CA TYR A 61 -6.87 -2.28 11.19
C TYR A 61 -5.44 -2.48 11.72
N LEU A 62 -5.11 -1.80 12.82
CA LEU A 62 -3.79 -1.79 13.46
C LEU A 62 -3.86 -2.62 14.75
N SER A 63 -3.53 -3.92 14.63
CA SER A 63 -3.62 -4.89 15.72
C SER A 63 -2.69 -4.62 16.92
N ASP A 64 -1.68 -3.80 16.72
CA ASP A 64 -0.66 -3.41 17.71
C ASP A 64 -0.90 -2.02 18.33
N VAL A 65 -1.98 -1.33 17.96
CA VAL A 65 -2.32 0.00 18.44
C VAL A 65 -3.53 -0.04 19.35
N ARG A 66 -3.46 0.66 20.49
CA ARG A 66 -4.55 0.79 21.46
C ARG A 66 -5.13 2.20 21.56
N SER A 67 -4.33 3.22 21.27
CA SER A 67 -4.72 4.64 21.32
C SER A 67 -4.04 5.43 20.19
N VAL A 68 -4.52 6.64 19.94
CA VAL A 68 -3.97 7.56 18.93
C VAL A 68 -2.48 7.85 19.12
N ASP A 69 -2.00 7.87 20.37
CA ASP A 69 -0.60 8.19 20.69
C ASP A 69 0.39 7.16 20.15
N THR A 70 -0.06 5.93 19.93
CA THR A 70 0.78 4.81 19.47
C THR A 70 0.62 4.50 17.99
N LEU A 71 -0.22 5.25 17.26
CA LEU A 71 -0.53 5.00 15.84
C LEU A 71 0.72 4.92 14.95
N LEU A 72 1.58 5.94 15.02
CA LEU A 72 2.78 6.02 14.16
C LEU A 72 3.85 4.99 14.52
N GLY A 73 3.78 4.42 15.73
CA GLY A 73 4.64 3.32 16.17
C GLY A 73 4.21 1.97 15.62
N SER A 74 3.06 1.88 14.95
CA SER A 74 2.55 0.62 14.42
C SER A 74 3.45 0.01 13.35
N LEU A 75 3.60 -1.31 13.41
CA LEU A 75 4.20 -2.13 12.37
C LEU A 75 3.47 -1.99 11.03
N TRP A 76 2.21 -1.54 11.01
CA TRP A 76 1.47 -1.31 9.76
C TRP A 76 2.22 -0.32 8.85
N PHE A 77 2.85 0.74 9.38
CA PHE A 77 3.60 1.72 8.57
C PHE A 77 4.94 1.21 8.04
N SER A 78 5.47 0.11 8.60
CA SER A 78 6.73 -0.49 8.16
C SER A 78 6.54 -1.70 7.24
N ARG A 79 5.33 -2.26 7.10
CA ARG A 79 5.09 -3.41 6.20
C ARG A 79 5.16 -2.98 4.73
N GLY A 80 5.70 -3.83 3.85
CA GLY A 80 5.78 -3.52 2.41
C GLY A 80 4.42 -3.28 1.75
N TRP A 81 3.51 -4.25 1.85
CA TRP A 81 2.21 -4.23 1.16
C TRP A 81 1.28 -3.08 1.57
N THR A 82 1.41 -2.58 2.80
CA THR A 82 0.62 -1.45 3.29
C THR A 82 1.00 -0.13 2.61
N LEU A 83 2.05 -0.11 1.78
CA LEU A 83 2.38 1.04 0.94
C LEU A 83 1.25 1.38 -0.01
N GLN A 84 0.71 0.37 -0.70
CA GLN A 84 -0.41 0.57 -1.62
C GLN A 84 -1.68 0.89 -0.83
N GLU A 85 -1.90 0.22 0.31
CA GLU A 85 -3.03 0.51 1.20
C GLU A 85 -3.01 1.94 1.75
N LEU A 86 -1.84 2.58 1.86
CA LEU A 86 -1.70 3.97 2.32
C LEU A 86 -1.83 5.00 1.19
N VAL A 87 -1.27 4.68 0.02
CA VAL A 87 -1.16 5.64 -1.10
C VAL A 87 -2.38 5.61 -2.00
N ALA A 88 -2.96 4.43 -2.24
CA ALA A 88 -4.00 4.25 -3.24
C ALA A 88 -5.39 4.72 -2.80
N PRO A 89 -5.88 4.50 -1.57
CA PRO A 89 -7.24 4.90 -1.23
C PRO A 89 -7.45 6.42 -1.27
N ARG A 90 -8.63 6.83 -1.72
CA ARG A 90 -9.10 8.23 -1.61
C ARG A 90 -9.61 8.55 -0.21
N ASN A 91 -10.08 7.54 0.50
CA ASN A 91 -10.55 7.66 1.88
C ASN A 91 -10.02 6.46 2.68
N LEU A 92 -9.19 6.75 3.68
CA LEU A 92 -8.56 5.74 4.53
C LEU A 92 -8.72 6.13 6.00
N HIS A 93 -9.35 5.25 6.77
CA HIS A 93 -9.49 5.39 8.22
C HIS A 93 -8.68 4.34 8.96
N PHE A 94 -8.04 4.75 10.05
CA PHE A 94 -7.28 3.86 10.93
C PHE A 94 -8.14 3.42 12.11
N TYR A 95 -8.07 2.13 12.41
CA TYR A 95 -8.78 1.53 13.54
C TYR A 95 -7.81 0.77 14.44
N SER A 96 -8.00 0.92 15.74
CA SER A 96 -7.20 0.25 16.75
C SER A 96 -7.47 -1.25 16.79
N ALA A 97 -6.70 -1.97 17.61
CA ALA A 97 -6.91 -3.39 17.91
C ALA A 97 -8.27 -3.71 18.59
N THR A 98 -9.04 -2.69 18.98
CA THR A 98 -10.42 -2.83 19.49
C THR A 98 -11.45 -2.17 18.56
N TRP A 99 -11.07 -1.87 17.31
CA TRP A 99 -11.89 -1.14 16.32
C TRP A 99 -12.34 0.26 16.76
N ALA A 100 -11.60 0.88 17.69
CA ALA A 100 -11.77 2.29 18.00
C ALA A 100 -11.24 3.12 16.83
N ASP A 101 -11.95 4.18 16.45
CA ASP A 101 -11.51 5.12 15.43
C ASP A 101 -10.27 5.88 15.91
N LEU A 102 -9.23 5.87 15.09
CA LEU A 102 -7.97 6.58 15.35
C LEU A 102 -7.81 7.81 14.45
N GLY A 103 -8.77 8.10 13.57
CA GLY A 103 -8.74 9.19 12.61
C GLY A 103 -8.40 8.73 11.18
N SER A 104 -8.43 9.70 10.26
CA SER A 104 -8.20 9.45 8.85
C SER A 104 -6.73 9.68 8.45
N ARG A 105 -6.34 9.17 7.29
CA ARG A 105 -5.04 9.45 6.68
C ARG A 105 -4.77 10.94 6.53
N GLU A 106 -5.79 11.71 6.18
CA GLU A 106 -5.72 13.16 6.00
C GLU A 106 -5.45 13.86 7.35
N SER A 107 -6.10 13.43 8.44
CA SER A 107 -5.85 13.99 9.78
C SER A 107 -4.44 13.73 10.28
N TRP A 108 -3.82 12.63 9.83
CA TRP A 108 -2.45 12.23 10.18
C TRP A 108 -1.41 12.55 9.12
N ALA A 109 -1.77 13.26 8.05
CA ALA A 109 -0.94 13.41 6.85
C ALA A 109 0.46 13.96 7.15
N LYS A 110 0.56 14.96 8.03
CA LYS A 110 1.85 15.57 8.43
C LYS A 110 2.79 14.55 9.06
N GLN A 111 2.29 13.83 10.05
CA GLN A 111 3.07 12.86 10.81
C GLN A 111 3.41 11.63 9.97
N ILE A 112 2.46 11.15 9.16
CA ILE A 112 2.69 10.04 8.23
C ILE A 112 3.75 10.42 7.19
N SER A 113 3.71 11.64 6.64
CA SER A 113 4.70 12.12 5.68
C SER A 113 6.10 12.14 6.26
N GLN A 114 6.26 12.65 7.48
CA GLN A 114 7.53 12.63 8.21
C GLN A 114 8.05 11.22 8.47
N ALA A 115 7.17 10.29 8.86
CA ALA A 115 7.55 8.91 9.15
C ALA A 115 7.92 8.10 7.89
N THR A 116 7.18 8.29 6.80
CA THR A 116 7.21 7.42 5.60
C THR A 116 7.88 8.02 4.37
N ARG A 117 8.17 9.34 4.38
CA ARG A 117 8.64 10.14 3.23
C ARG A 117 7.63 10.31 2.09
N ILE A 118 6.41 9.79 2.24
CA ILE A 118 5.31 10.01 1.30
C ILE A 118 4.94 11.49 1.35
N SER A 119 4.77 12.11 0.19
CA SER A 119 4.53 13.56 0.12
C SER A 119 3.16 13.94 0.69
N LEU A 120 3.04 15.12 1.30
CA LEU A 120 1.77 15.60 1.87
C LEU A 120 0.67 15.69 0.83
N GLU A 121 1.01 16.08 -0.40
CA GLU A 121 0.06 16.22 -1.50
C GLU A 121 -0.61 14.88 -1.82
N ILE A 122 0.11 13.76 -1.69
CA ILE A 122 -0.46 12.40 -1.85
C ILE A 122 -1.39 12.06 -0.68
N LEU A 123 -1.00 12.41 0.55
CA LEU A 123 -1.74 12.07 1.78
C LEU A 123 -2.97 12.95 2.05
N GLN A 124 -3.02 14.13 1.44
CA GLN A 124 -4.10 15.11 1.63
C GLN A 124 -5.08 15.15 0.46
N GLN A 125 -5.03 14.19 -0.46
CA GLN A 125 -5.94 14.20 -1.61
C GLN A 125 -7.39 14.10 -1.15
N GLN A 126 -8.14 15.17 -1.39
CA GLN A 126 -9.55 15.28 -1.05
C GLN A 126 -10.42 14.67 -2.14
N GLN A 127 -11.58 14.15 -1.76
CA GLN A 127 -12.65 13.73 -2.67
C GLN A 127 -13.22 14.90 -3.51
N ASP A 128 -13.03 16.15 -3.06
CA ASP A 128 -13.73 17.33 -3.56
C ASP A 128 -13.04 18.08 -4.71
N ALA A 129 -12.12 17.43 -5.44
CA ALA A 129 -11.68 18.00 -6.70
C ALA A 129 -12.92 18.20 -7.61
N PRO A 130 -13.27 19.44 -8.00
CA PRO A 130 -14.52 19.72 -8.68
C PRO A 130 -14.64 18.85 -9.93
N LYS A 131 -15.86 18.36 -10.23
CA LYS A 131 -16.15 17.58 -11.45
C LYS A 131 -15.60 18.34 -12.66
N GLY A 132 -14.48 17.88 -13.20
CA GLY A 132 -13.78 18.53 -14.32
C GLY A 132 -12.32 18.94 -14.05
N MET A 133 -11.85 18.93 -12.81
CA MET A 133 -10.45 19.24 -12.46
C MET A 133 -9.93 18.25 -11.40
N SER A 134 -9.99 16.96 -11.72
CA SER A 134 -9.37 15.91 -10.92
C SER A 134 -7.98 15.62 -11.46
N TYR A 135 -6.94 16.08 -10.77
CA TYR A 135 -5.70 15.32 -10.82
C TYR A 135 -6.00 13.98 -10.17
N SER A 136 -6.22 12.96 -10.99
CA SER A 136 -6.25 11.59 -10.49
C SER A 136 -4.96 11.35 -9.71
N THR A 137 -5.00 10.59 -8.61
CA THR A 137 -3.78 10.24 -7.86
C THR A 137 -2.75 9.59 -8.75
N ARG A 138 -3.18 8.91 -9.82
CA ARG A 138 -2.29 8.43 -10.87
C ARG A 138 -1.49 9.56 -11.53
N GLN A 139 -2.15 10.63 -12.00
CA GLN A 139 -1.45 11.79 -12.57
C GLN A 139 -0.50 12.45 -11.57
N LEU A 140 -0.89 12.55 -10.30
CA LEU A 140 -0.01 13.09 -9.25
C LEU A 140 1.19 12.16 -9.01
N LEU A 141 0.98 10.84 -8.95
CA LEU A 141 2.05 9.84 -8.86
C LEU A 141 2.99 9.89 -10.07
N ASP A 142 2.47 10.15 -11.26
CA ASP A 142 3.24 10.28 -12.49
C ASP A 142 4.09 11.56 -12.52
N SER A 143 3.68 12.60 -11.79
CA SER A 143 4.48 13.83 -11.63
C SER A 143 5.71 13.65 -10.73
N TYR A 144 5.71 12.67 -9.83
CA TYR A 144 6.85 12.39 -8.98
C TYR A 144 7.90 11.54 -9.70
N SER A 145 9.17 11.90 -9.45
CA SER A 145 10.29 11.11 -9.93
C SER A 145 10.26 9.68 -9.38
N THR A 146 10.84 8.78 -10.15
CA THR A 146 11.02 7.36 -9.85
C THR A 146 11.76 7.21 -8.54
N HIS A 147 12.85 7.96 -8.34
CA HIS A 147 13.58 7.97 -7.08
C HIS A 147 12.70 8.34 -5.88
N LYS A 148 11.86 9.38 -6.02
CA LYS A 148 10.97 9.81 -4.93
C LYS A 148 9.97 8.72 -4.58
N LYS A 149 9.34 8.07 -5.58
CA LYS A 149 8.43 6.94 -5.36
C LYS A 149 9.13 5.75 -4.69
N MET A 150 10.34 5.40 -5.14
CA MET A 150 11.14 4.34 -4.51
C MET A 150 11.49 4.66 -3.05
N SER A 151 11.72 5.94 -2.73
CA SER A 151 12.03 6.36 -1.35
C SER A 151 10.93 6.05 -0.34
N TRP A 152 9.68 5.88 -0.77
CA TRP A 152 8.53 5.53 0.08
C TRP A 152 8.55 4.06 0.55
N ALA A 153 9.30 3.21 -0.14
CA ALA A 153 9.53 1.82 0.25
C ALA A 153 10.81 1.63 1.06
N ALA A 154 11.67 2.65 1.17
CA ALA A 154 13.03 2.51 1.69
C ALA A 154 13.13 2.00 3.15
N LYS A 155 12.13 2.27 3.99
CA LYS A 155 12.08 1.80 5.38
C LYS A 155 11.14 0.62 5.58
N ARG A 156 10.61 0.05 4.49
CA ARG A 156 9.62 -1.03 4.58
C ARG A 156 10.28 -2.40 4.64
N ILE A 157 9.64 -3.29 5.37
CA ILE A 157 10.06 -4.65 5.66
C ILE A 157 9.02 -5.60 5.06
N THR A 158 9.51 -6.67 4.42
CA THR A 158 8.67 -7.71 3.82
C THR A 158 9.08 -9.08 4.31
N THR A 159 8.10 -9.98 4.44
CA THR A 159 8.35 -11.38 4.81
C THR A 159 9.04 -12.12 3.67
N ARG A 160 8.58 -11.92 2.43
CA ARG A 160 9.27 -12.39 1.23
C ARG A 160 10.10 -11.26 0.66
N THR A 161 11.34 -11.55 0.30
CA THR A 161 12.29 -10.51 -0.11
C THR A 161 11.87 -9.82 -1.41
N GLU A 162 11.19 -10.56 -2.29
CA GLU A 162 10.65 -10.11 -3.58
C GLU A 162 9.47 -9.13 -3.42
N ASP A 163 8.72 -9.22 -2.32
CA ASP A 163 7.59 -8.34 -2.07
C ASP A 163 8.02 -6.87 -1.93
N LEU A 164 9.30 -6.59 -1.69
CA LEU A 164 9.80 -5.21 -1.69
C LEU A 164 9.69 -4.58 -3.09
N ALA A 165 9.81 -5.38 -4.16
CA ALA A 165 9.53 -4.95 -5.51
C ALA A 165 8.02 -4.96 -5.77
N TYR A 166 7.34 -6.05 -5.42
CA TYR A 166 5.92 -6.23 -5.76
C TYR A 166 4.98 -5.23 -5.07
N CYS A 167 5.31 -4.76 -3.86
CA CYS A 167 4.52 -3.75 -3.17
C CYS A 167 4.54 -2.37 -3.87
N MET A 168 5.45 -2.14 -4.82
CA MET A 168 5.54 -0.88 -5.57
C MET A 168 4.90 -0.94 -6.95
N ILE A 169 4.46 -2.10 -7.44
CA ILE A 169 3.90 -2.28 -8.79
C ILE A 169 2.76 -1.28 -9.05
N GLY A 170 1.80 -1.17 -8.13
CA GLY A 170 0.68 -0.24 -8.24
C GLY A 170 1.09 1.24 -8.16
N ILE A 171 2.11 1.55 -7.34
CA ILE A 171 2.67 2.91 -7.22
C ILE A 171 3.27 3.33 -8.56
N PHE A 172 4.01 2.44 -9.21
CA PHE A 172 4.55 2.67 -10.54
C PHE A 172 3.53 2.51 -11.66
N GLY A 173 2.39 1.88 -11.39
CA GLY A 173 1.36 1.62 -12.39
C GLY A 173 1.88 0.70 -13.49
N VAL A 174 2.70 -0.28 -13.12
CA VAL A 174 3.22 -1.32 -14.02
C VAL A 174 2.49 -2.64 -13.78
N SER A 175 2.76 -3.64 -14.61
CA SER A 175 2.28 -5.01 -14.38
C SER A 175 3.40 -5.98 -14.66
N MET A 176 3.56 -6.99 -13.79
CA MET A 176 4.57 -8.03 -13.96
C MET A 176 4.16 -9.34 -13.26
N PRO A 177 4.61 -10.50 -13.77
CA PRO A 177 4.42 -11.79 -13.09
C PRO A 177 5.11 -11.85 -11.71
N LEU A 178 4.45 -12.47 -10.74
CA LEU A 178 5.04 -12.77 -9.43
C LEU A 178 5.79 -14.09 -9.47
N ILE A 179 7.11 -14.02 -9.35
CA ILE A 179 7.99 -15.18 -9.32
C ILE A 179 8.61 -15.24 -7.93
N TYR A 180 8.03 -16.04 -7.03
CA TYR A 180 8.61 -16.26 -5.71
C TYR A 180 9.75 -17.28 -5.78
N GLY A 181 10.88 -16.97 -5.15
CA GLY A 181 12.12 -17.75 -5.25
C GLY A 181 13.10 -17.21 -6.29
N GLU A 182 12.75 -16.17 -7.06
CA GLU A 182 13.71 -15.51 -7.94
C GLU A 182 14.73 -14.66 -7.18
N GLY A 183 14.42 -14.30 -5.93
CA GLY A 183 15.22 -13.46 -5.07
C GLY A 183 15.02 -11.96 -5.36
N LYS A 184 15.13 -11.17 -4.30
CA LYS A 184 14.91 -9.72 -4.31
C LYS A 184 15.60 -8.95 -5.44
N ALA A 185 16.87 -9.25 -5.73
CA ALA A 185 17.62 -8.52 -6.74
C ALA A 185 17.03 -8.68 -8.16
N LYS A 186 16.54 -9.89 -8.49
CA LYS A 186 15.91 -10.15 -9.79
C LYS A 186 14.52 -9.53 -9.88
N ALA A 187 13.71 -9.71 -8.82
CA ALA A 187 12.38 -9.10 -8.75
C ALA A 187 12.45 -7.56 -8.88
N PHE A 188 13.42 -6.93 -8.20
CA PHE A 188 13.61 -5.48 -8.27
C PHE A 188 14.13 -5.01 -9.63
N ARG A 189 15.04 -5.77 -10.27
CA ARG A 189 15.48 -5.47 -11.64
C ARG A 189 14.32 -5.50 -12.62
N ARG A 190 13.46 -6.52 -12.55
CA ARG A 190 12.27 -6.63 -13.40
C ARG A 190 11.31 -5.46 -13.17
N LEU A 191 11.12 -5.03 -11.93
CA LEU A 191 10.35 -3.81 -11.63
C LEU A 191 10.98 -2.59 -12.33
N GLN A 192 12.29 -2.42 -12.25
CA GLN A 192 12.98 -1.30 -12.92
C GLN A 192 12.83 -1.36 -14.44
N GLU A 193 12.93 -2.55 -15.04
CA GLU A 193 12.71 -2.77 -16.48
C GLU A 193 11.28 -2.36 -16.88
N GLU A 194 10.26 -2.74 -16.12
CA GLU A 194 8.88 -2.32 -16.38
C GLU A 194 8.67 -0.81 -16.22
N VAL A 195 9.32 -0.18 -15.26
CA VAL A 195 9.27 1.28 -15.09
C VAL A 195 9.93 1.99 -16.27
N LEU A 196 11.09 1.52 -16.73
CA LEU A 196 11.83 2.10 -17.86
C LEU A 196 11.07 2.00 -19.19
N LYS A 197 10.24 0.97 -19.36
CA LYS A 197 9.37 0.85 -20.55
C LYS A 197 8.34 1.98 -20.66
N ARG A 198 8.03 2.65 -19.54
CA ARG A 198 6.96 3.68 -19.46
C ARG A 198 7.47 5.06 -19.09
N SER A 199 8.71 5.17 -18.63
CA SER A 199 9.30 6.40 -18.14
C SER A 199 10.75 6.54 -18.60
N TYR A 200 11.10 7.72 -19.11
CA TYR A 200 12.48 8.11 -19.42
C TYR A 200 13.19 8.81 -18.25
N ASP A 201 12.58 8.76 -17.05
CA ASP A 201 13.14 9.40 -15.86
C ASP A 201 14.43 8.70 -15.40
N GLN A 202 15.55 9.37 -15.65
CA GLN A 202 16.89 8.89 -15.30
C GLN A 202 17.12 8.80 -13.78
N SER A 203 16.25 9.36 -12.93
CA SER A 203 16.37 9.25 -11.48
C SER A 203 16.30 7.80 -10.97
N ILE A 204 15.80 6.87 -11.78
CA ILE A 204 15.87 5.43 -11.51
C ILE A 204 17.32 4.93 -11.30
N LEU A 205 18.30 5.58 -11.94
CA LEU A 205 19.72 5.26 -11.83
C LEU A 205 20.34 5.74 -10.50
N VAL A 206 19.73 6.71 -9.82
CA VAL A 206 20.18 7.17 -8.48
C VAL A 206 20.09 6.04 -7.46
N HIS A 207 19.20 5.06 -7.67
CA HIS A 207 19.17 3.84 -6.87
C HIS A 207 20.21 2.79 -7.26
N ILE A 208 20.81 2.88 -8.45
CA ILE A 208 21.88 1.97 -8.89
C ILE A 208 23.23 2.39 -8.28
N SER A 209 23.45 3.70 -8.05
CA SER A 209 24.71 4.22 -7.51
C SER A 209 24.76 4.27 -5.97
N ALA A 210 23.63 4.13 -5.28
CA ALA A 210 23.57 4.05 -3.83
C ALA A 210 23.87 2.61 -3.34
N ASN A 211 25.18 2.30 -3.27
CA ASN A 211 25.85 1.20 -2.57
C ASN A 211 25.87 -0.22 -3.18
N PRO A 212 27.06 -0.72 -3.61
CA PRO A 212 27.35 -2.15 -3.77
C PRO A 212 27.36 -2.95 -2.46
N ARG A 213 27.14 -2.29 -1.30
CA ARG A 213 27.32 -2.86 0.06
C ARG A 213 26.13 -2.68 1.00
N VAL A 214 24.97 -2.25 0.50
CA VAL A 214 23.74 -2.39 1.30
C VAL A 214 23.32 -3.85 1.18
N HIS A 215 23.78 -4.65 2.16
CA HIS A 215 23.11 -5.90 2.45
C HIS A 215 21.66 -5.58 2.80
N PHE A 216 20.80 -6.13 1.98
CA PHE A 216 19.37 -6.02 2.03
C PHE A 216 18.77 -7.26 2.68
#